data_AF-A0A1W9SJS2-F1
#
_entry.id   AF-A0A1W9SJS2-F1
#
_cell.length_a   1.000
_cell.length_b   1.000
_cell.length_c   1.000
_cell.angle_alpha   90.00
_cell.angle_beta   90.00
_cell.angle_gamma   90.00
#
_symmetry.space_group_name_H-M   'P 1'
#
loop_
_entity.id
_entity.type
_entity.pdbx_description
1 polymer ?
#
loop_
_entity_poly.entity_id
_entity_poly.type
_entity_poly.pdbx_seq_one_letter_code
_entity_poly.pdbx_strand_id
1 'polypeptide(L)'
;ECYWHGTGFNETNFLGEEDSIPNATFLAPAYGSYDLIFTESNGICSNLKKVNAVFIRPPNAMAGSEENATDMVCQTDGSSDYELMASPLNSGETGTWTSPEGTTFNDPGGINNAISNITAPSEIGTYEFTWTFC
;
A
#
# COMPACT_ATOMS: atom_id res chain seq x y z
N GLU A 1 -16.15 36.83 4.29
CA GLU A 1 -16.14 35.78 3.24
C GLU A 1 -15.78 34.48 3.90
N CYS A 2 -16.28 33.37 3.37
CA CYS A 2 -15.95 32.03 3.83
C CYS A 2 -15.48 31.22 2.63
N TYR A 3 -14.39 30.46 2.77
CA TYR A 3 -13.86 29.60 1.72
C TYR A 3 -12.96 28.51 2.30
N TRP A 4 -12.90 27.35 1.65
CA TRP A 4 -11.84 26.37 1.85
C TRP A 4 -10.68 26.60 0.91
N HIS A 5 -9.50 26.18 1.36
CA HIS A 5 -8.36 25.94 0.53
C HIS A 5 -7.55 24.81 1.14
N GLY A 6 -6.71 24.15 0.35
CA GLY A 6 -5.87 23.07 0.84
C GLY A 6 -4.41 23.28 0.51
N THR A 7 -3.57 22.61 1.28
CA THR A 7 -2.12 22.53 1.04
C THR A 7 -1.69 21.06 1.04
N GLY A 8 -1.02 20.62 -0.02
CA GLY A 8 -0.67 19.22 -0.29
C GLY A 8 -0.58 18.98 -1.81
N PHE A 9 0.22 18.00 -2.25
CA PHE A 9 0.60 17.75 -3.66
C PHE A 9 -0.49 18.09 -4.71
N ASN A 10 -0.12 18.97 -5.66
CA ASN A 10 -0.90 19.47 -6.80
C ASN A 10 -2.40 19.66 -6.51
N GLU A 11 -2.69 20.81 -5.91
CA GLU A 11 -3.97 21.53 -5.89
C GLU A 11 -5.18 20.68 -5.45
N THR A 12 -5.52 20.82 -4.18
CA THR A 12 -6.79 20.33 -3.66
C THR A 12 -7.94 20.98 -4.43
N ASN A 13 -8.68 20.20 -5.22
CA ASN A 13 -9.82 20.71 -5.99
C ASN A 13 -11.12 20.51 -5.19
N PHE A 14 -11.59 21.58 -4.53
CA PHE A 14 -12.90 21.60 -3.87
C PHE A 14 -13.99 21.77 -4.94
N LEU A 15 -15.02 20.93 -4.91
CA LEU A 15 -16.05 20.90 -5.95
C LEU A 15 -17.14 21.94 -5.66
N GLY A 16 -17.23 22.99 -6.49
CA GLY A 16 -18.44 23.84 -6.63
C GLY A 16 -18.65 24.95 -5.58
N GLU A 17 -19.85 25.56 -5.59
CA GLU A 17 -20.26 26.68 -4.71
C GLU A 17 -20.35 26.33 -3.21
N GLU A 18 -20.11 25.07 -2.84
CA GLU A 18 -20.08 24.52 -1.48
C GLU A 18 -18.80 24.91 -0.70
N ASP A 19 -17.85 25.57 -1.36
CA ASP A 19 -16.61 26.04 -0.73
C ASP A 19 -16.87 27.14 0.32
N SER A 20 -18.01 27.82 0.20
CA SER A 20 -18.40 28.94 1.07
C SER A 20 -19.21 28.53 2.31
N ILE A 21 -19.44 27.22 2.51
CA ILE A 21 -20.19 26.69 3.65
C ILE A 21 -19.35 25.71 4.49
N PRO A 22 -19.71 25.46 5.76
CA PRO A 22 -18.90 24.63 6.67
C PRO A 22 -18.77 23.16 6.25
N ASN A 23 -19.63 22.67 5.36
CA ASN A 23 -19.61 21.31 4.84
C ASN A 23 -19.18 21.36 3.37
N ALA A 24 -18.00 20.86 3.04
CA ALA A 24 -17.51 20.81 1.67
C ALA A 24 -17.11 19.40 1.27
N THR A 25 -17.21 19.10 -0.02
CA THR A 25 -16.71 17.85 -0.61
C THR A 25 -15.39 18.12 -1.32
N PHE A 26 -14.40 17.29 -1.01
CA PHE A 26 -13.04 17.37 -1.55
C PHE A 26 -12.71 16.09 -2.31
N LEU A 27 -12.11 16.20 -3.50
CA LEU A 27 -11.58 15.07 -4.25
C LEU A 27 -10.06 14.97 -4.09
N ALA A 28 -9.58 13.89 -3.48
CA ALA A 28 -8.14 13.61 -3.40
C ALA A 28 -7.65 12.97 -4.71
N PRO A 29 -6.77 13.64 -5.50
CA PRO A 29 -6.27 13.07 -6.75
C PRO A 29 -5.24 11.95 -6.55
N ALA A 30 -4.69 11.81 -5.35
CA ALA A 30 -3.71 10.79 -5.01
C ALA A 30 -3.80 10.39 -3.53
N TYR A 31 -3.11 9.30 -3.17
CA TYR A 31 -2.85 8.96 -1.77
C TYR A 31 -1.86 9.96 -1.17
N GLY A 32 -2.02 10.30 0.10
CA GLY A 32 -1.20 11.30 0.78
C GLY A 32 -1.93 12.01 1.91
N SER A 33 -1.22 12.94 2.56
CA SER A 33 -1.78 13.82 3.57
C SER A 33 -2.16 15.17 2.96
N TYR A 34 -3.37 15.63 3.30
CA TYR A 34 -3.93 16.90 2.84
C TYR A 34 -4.35 17.71 4.06
N ASP A 35 -3.85 18.94 4.15
CA ASP A 35 -4.36 19.92 5.10
C ASP A 35 -5.47 20.71 4.44
N LEU A 36 -6.71 20.50 4.90
CA LEU A 36 -7.90 21.23 4.46
C LEU A 36 -8.13 22.39 5.44
N ILE A 37 -8.20 23.61 4.93
CA ILE A 37 -8.25 24.83 5.74
C ILE A 37 -9.52 25.60 5.40
N PHE A 38 -10.38 25.80 6.38
CA PHE A 38 -11.53 26.69 6.26
C PHE A 38 -11.20 28.04 6.85
N THR A 39 -11.41 29.11 6.08
CA THR A 39 -11.17 30.50 6.50
C THR A 39 -12.48 31.26 6.52
N GLU A 40 -12.75 31.98 7.62
CA GLU A 40 -13.89 32.87 7.78
C GLU A 40 -13.41 34.29 8.06
N SER A 41 -13.96 35.28 7.35
CA SER A 41 -13.62 36.70 7.50
C SER A 41 -14.86 37.60 7.47
N ASN A 42 -14.79 38.80 8.07
CA ASN A 42 -15.82 39.84 7.94
C ASN A 42 -15.24 41.22 7.57
N GLY A 43 -14.04 41.24 6.98
CA GLY A 43 -13.30 42.45 6.61
C GLY A 43 -12.49 43.08 7.75
N ILE A 44 -12.85 42.83 9.02
CA ILE A 44 -12.14 43.35 10.20
C ILE A 44 -11.42 42.22 10.95
N CYS A 45 -12.05 41.06 11.05
CA CYS A 45 -11.54 39.88 11.71
C CYS A 45 -11.44 38.72 10.71
N SER A 46 -10.49 37.81 10.97
CA SER A 46 -10.40 36.52 10.29
C SER A 46 -10.12 35.40 11.30
N ASN A 47 -10.62 34.21 11.03
CA ASN A 47 -10.34 33.00 11.79
C ASN A 47 -10.19 31.82 10.82
N LEU A 48 -9.48 30.78 11.24
CA LEU A 48 -9.31 29.57 10.44
C LEU A 48 -9.38 28.29 11.27
N LYS A 49 -9.73 27.19 10.60
CA LYS A 49 -9.64 25.83 11.14
C LYS A 49 -8.94 24.92 10.13
N LYS A 50 -8.16 23.97 10.65
CA LYS A 50 -7.45 22.98 9.86
C LYS A 50 -7.96 21.58 10.16
N VAL A 51 -8.13 20.79 9.11
CA VAL A 51 -8.44 19.36 9.17
C VAL A 51 -7.34 18.64 8.40
N ASN A 52 -6.69 17.67 9.05
CA ASN A 52 -5.73 16.81 8.37
C ASN A 52 -6.45 15.55 7.88
N ALA A 53 -6.46 15.35 6.57
CA ALA A 53 -7.02 14.16 5.93
C ALA A 53 -5.87 13.31 5.37
N VAL A 54 -5.83 12.03 5.73
CA VAL A 54 -4.81 11.10 5.25
C VAL A 54 -5.48 10.02 4.41
N PHE A 55 -5.16 9.99 3.12
CA PHE A 55 -5.60 8.95 2.20
C PHE A 55 -4.46 7.95 2.03
N ILE A 56 -4.62 6.78 2.63
CA ILE A 56 -3.65 5.68 2.52
C ILE A 56 -3.97 4.80 1.32
N ARG A 57 -2.93 4.34 0.63
CA ARG A 57 -3.08 3.35 -0.44
C ARG A 57 -3.49 2.02 0.18
N PRO A 58 -4.55 1.35 -0.30
CA PRO A 58 -4.84 0.00 0.14
C PRO A 58 -3.70 -0.94 -0.29
N PRO A 59 -3.30 -1.91 0.54
CA PRO A 59 -2.27 -2.86 0.18
C PRO A 59 -2.70 -3.70 -1.03
N ASN A 60 -1.93 -3.66 -2.13
CA ASN A 60 -2.07 -4.59 -3.25
C ASN A 60 -1.14 -5.80 -3.02
N ALA A 61 -1.65 -6.89 -2.44
CA ALA A 61 -0.85 -8.09 -2.22
C ALA A 61 -0.85 -8.95 -3.47
N MET A 62 0.28 -8.96 -4.18
CA MET A 62 0.55 -9.95 -5.23
C MET A 62 1.58 -10.94 -4.71
N ALA A 63 1.26 -12.22 -4.82
CA ALA A 63 2.20 -13.32 -4.64
C ALA A 63 2.48 -13.89 -6.03
N GLY A 64 3.73 -13.75 -6.47
CA GLY A 64 4.28 -14.09 -7.77
C GLY A 64 4.40 -12.92 -8.74
N SER A 65 4.94 -13.19 -9.93
CA SER A 65 5.22 -12.19 -10.96
C SER A 65 3.98 -11.65 -11.68
N GLU A 66 2.81 -12.30 -11.52
CA GLU A 66 1.56 -11.98 -12.21
C GLU A 66 0.35 -12.13 -11.27
N GLU A 67 -0.80 -11.55 -11.65
CA GLU A 67 -2.03 -11.51 -10.84
C GLU A 67 -2.65 -12.90 -10.56
N ASN A 68 -2.17 -13.96 -11.21
CA ASN A 68 -2.55 -15.36 -10.98
C ASN A 68 -1.30 -16.25 -11.06
N ALA A 69 -0.38 -16.11 -10.11
CA ALA A 69 0.88 -16.84 -10.16
C ALA A 69 0.69 -18.32 -9.76
N THR A 70 0.46 -19.15 -10.76
CA THR A 70 0.82 -20.58 -10.68
C THR A 70 2.07 -20.75 -11.53
N ASP A 71 3.22 -20.99 -10.89
CA ASP A 71 4.44 -21.34 -11.60
C ASP A 71 4.67 -22.85 -11.59
N MET A 72 5.27 -23.36 -12.66
CA MET A 72 5.67 -24.76 -12.80
C MET A 72 7.19 -24.84 -12.87
N VAL A 73 7.78 -25.33 -11.78
CA VAL A 73 9.23 -25.51 -11.68
C VAL A 73 9.60 -26.94 -12.10
N CYS A 74 10.32 -27.07 -13.21
CA CYS A 74 10.86 -28.35 -13.67
C CYS A 74 12.22 -28.63 -12.99
N GLN A 75 12.22 -29.36 -11.88
CA GLN A 75 13.46 -29.76 -11.20
C GLN A 75 14.21 -30.82 -12.00
N THR A 76 15.49 -30.58 -12.30
CA THR A 76 16.35 -31.52 -13.05
C THR A 76 17.65 -31.89 -12.32
N ASP A 77 17.97 -31.22 -11.22
CA ASP A 77 19.21 -31.38 -10.46
C ASP A 77 18.99 -31.80 -8.99
N GLY A 78 17.75 -32.07 -8.59
CA GLY A 78 17.38 -32.41 -7.21
C GLY A 78 17.35 -31.22 -6.26
N SER A 79 17.44 -29.99 -6.76
CA SER A 79 17.17 -28.79 -5.96
C SER A 79 15.68 -28.42 -6.02
N SER A 80 15.07 -28.27 -4.84
CA SER A 80 13.71 -27.73 -4.68
C SER A 80 13.70 -26.23 -4.49
N ASP A 81 14.69 -25.55 -5.07
CA ASP A 81 14.89 -24.12 -4.86
C ASP A 81 14.02 -23.30 -5.80
N TYR A 82 13.36 -22.27 -5.26
CA TYR A 82 12.50 -21.36 -5.99
C TYR A 82 12.56 -19.96 -5.40
N GLU A 83 12.44 -18.93 -6.25
CA GLU A 83 12.37 -17.54 -5.80
C GLU A 83 10.90 -17.10 -5.73
N LEU A 84 10.41 -16.91 -4.51
CA LEU A 84 9.14 -16.23 -4.28
C LEU A 84 9.32 -14.74 -4.54
N MET A 85 8.40 -14.15 -5.30
CA MET A 85 8.35 -12.72 -5.55
C MET A 85 6.99 -12.20 -5.08
N ALA A 86 6.95 -11.13 -4.32
CA ALA A 86 5.73 -10.45 -3.93
C ALA A 86 5.82 -8.95 -4.19
N SER A 87 4.69 -8.27 -4.01
CA SER A 87 4.66 -6.81 -4.05
C SER A 87 5.66 -6.20 -3.05
N PRO A 88 6.50 -5.24 -3.50
CA PRO A 88 7.51 -4.63 -2.64
C PRO A 88 6.85 -3.81 -1.52
N LEU A 89 7.48 -3.83 -0.35
CA LEU A 89 7.08 -3.04 0.81
C LEU A 89 7.52 -1.59 0.65
N ASN A 90 6.64 -0.65 0.98
CA ASN A 90 6.97 0.77 1.10
C ASN A 90 7.62 1.04 2.47
N SER A 91 8.17 2.24 2.63
CA SER A 91 8.76 2.66 3.90
C SER A 91 7.74 2.60 5.04
N GLY A 92 8.01 1.79 6.06
CA GLY A 92 7.15 1.62 7.23
C GLY A 92 6.14 0.49 7.11
N GLU A 93 6.03 -0.16 5.95
CA GLU A 93 5.24 -1.37 5.79
C GLU A 93 6.02 -2.59 6.28
N THR A 94 5.30 -3.60 6.77
CA THR A 94 5.85 -4.91 7.09
C THR A 94 5.08 -5.98 6.34
N GLY A 95 5.76 -7.01 5.85
CA GLY A 95 5.13 -8.13 5.17
C GLY A 95 5.69 -9.47 5.63
N THR A 96 4.89 -10.50 5.45
CA THR A 96 5.18 -11.87 5.89
C THR A 96 4.56 -12.88 4.93
N TRP A 97 5.34 -13.87 4.53
CA TRP A 97 4.87 -15.07 3.83
C TRP A 97 4.19 -16.02 4.79
N THR A 98 3.12 -16.67 4.35
CA THR A 98 2.62 -17.91 4.93
C THR A 98 3.01 -19.03 3.98
N SER A 99 3.68 -20.06 4.50
CA SER A 99 4.23 -21.15 3.70
C SER A 99 3.83 -22.52 4.27
N PRO A 100 3.84 -23.58 3.45
CA PRO A 100 3.65 -24.94 3.94
C PRO A 100 4.73 -25.34 4.95
N GLU A 101 4.40 -26.27 5.84
CA GLU A 101 5.36 -26.84 6.80
C GLU A 101 6.53 -27.49 6.06
N GLY A 102 7.74 -27.29 6.58
CA GLY A 102 8.99 -27.81 5.97
C GLY A 102 9.61 -26.89 4.91
N THR A 103 8.96 -25.77 4.56
CA THR A 103 9.59 -24.75 3.70
C THR A 103 10.79 -24.14 4.42
N THR A 104 11.93 -24.06 3.73
CA THR A 104 13.11 -23.36 4.24
C THR A 104 13.27 -22.04 3.48
N PHE A 105 13.48 -20.94 4.21
CA PHE A 105 13.85 -19.65 3.62
C PHE A 105 15.37 -19.46 3.70
N ASN A 106 16.01 -19.24 2.56
CA ASN A 106 17.46 -19.25 2.41
C ASN A 106 18.08 -17.83 2.45
N ASP A 107 17.26 -16.79 2.56
CA ASP A 107 17.71 -15.40 2.63
C ASP A 107 17.68 -14.83 4.07
N PRO A 108 18.50 -13.80 4.40
CA PRO A 108 18.56 -13.23 5.75
C PRO A 108 17.27 -12.57 6.25
N GLY A 109 16.38 -12.13 5.35
CA GLY A 109 15.07 -11.56 5.70
C GLY A 109 14.00 -12.64 5.89
N GLY A 110 14.25 -13.82 5.34
CA GLY A 110 13.45 -15.01 5.44
C GLY A 110 12.00 -14.76 5.07
N ILE A 111 11.09 -15.25 5.91
CA ILE A 111 9.65 -15.12 5.73
C ILE A 111 9.15 -13.68 5.60
N ASN A 112 9.92 -12.67 6.01
CA ASN A 112 9.50 -11.26 6.01
C ASN A 112 10.04 -10.45 4.82
N ASN A 113 10.66 -11.12 3.85
CA ASN A 113 11.18 -10.48 2.65
C ASN A 113 10.23 -10.73 1.46
N ALA A 114 9.89 -9.67 0.72
CA ALA A 114 8.99 -9.79 -0.43
C ALA A 114 9.62 -10.61 -1.57
N ILE A 115 10.96 -10.67 -1.65
CA ILE A 115 11.68 -11.51 -2.60
C ILE A 115 12.53 -12.50 -1.79
N SER A 116 12.19 -13.78 -1.86
CA SER A 116 12.80 -14.80 -1.02
C SER A 116 13.13 -16.06 -1.79
N ASN A 117 14.35 -16.56 -1.61
CA ASN A 117 14.73 -17.88 -2.08
C ASN A 117 14.29 -18.91 -1.06
N ILE A 118 13.47 -19.87 -1.49
CA ILE A 118 12.97 -20.96 -0.66
C ILE A 118 13.43 -22.30 -1.18
N THR A 119 13.50 -23.28 -0.29
CA THR A 119 13.56 -24.70 -0.63
C THR A 119 12.22 -25.32 -0.23
N ALA A 120 11.52 -25.93 -1.19
CA ALA A 120 10.23 -26.54 -0.95
C ALA A 120 10.33 -27.78 -0.03
N PRO A 121 9.24 -28.14 0.69
CA PRO A 121 9.25 -29.26 1.64
C PRO A 121 9.57 -30.64 1.01
N SER A 122 9.30 -30.85 -0.27
CA SER A 122 9.68 -32.06 -1.01
C SER A 122 10.03 -31.76 -2.48
N GLU A 123 10.63 -32.73 -3.17
CA GLU A 123 11.06 -32.63 -4.58
C GLU A 123 9.88 -32.54 -5.58
N ILE A 124 8.69 -33.02 -5.18
CA ILE A 124 7.50 -33.04 -6.03
C ILE A 124 6.30 -32.63 -5.19
N GLY A 125 5.53 -31.65 -5.66
CA GLY A 125 4.28 -31.23 -5.05
C GLY A 125 3.75 -29.92 -5.60
N THR A 126 2.51 -29.60 -5.23
CA THR A 126 1.94 -28.26 -5.39
C THR A 126 1.94 -27.61 -4.01
N TYR A 127 2.48 -26.40 -3.93
CA TYR A 127 2.61 -25.64 -2.70
C TYR A 127 1.94 -24.28 -2.87
N GLU A 128 1.26 -23.84 -1.82
CA GLU A 128 0.61 -22.55 -1.77
C GLU A 128 1.37 -21.64 -0.83
N PHE A 129 1.72 -20.45 -1.33
CA PHE A 129 2.41 -19.41 -0.58
C PHE A 129 1.56 -18.15 -0.61
N THR A 130 1.33 -17.53 0.55
CA THR A 130 0.51 -16.33 0.67
C THR A 130 1.34 -15.18 1.21
N TRP A 131 1.37 -14.04 0.52
CA TRP A 131 2.00 -12.82 1.03
C TRP A 131 0.97 -11.92 1.71
N THR A 132 1.24 -11.52 2.95
CA THR A 132 0.42 -10.55 3.70
C THR A 132 1.29 -9.35 4.08
N PHE A 133 0.76 -8.13 3.99
CA PHE A 133 1.47 -6.94 4.45
C PHE A 133 0.52 -5.88 5.03
N CYS A 134 1.08 -4.97 5.83
CA CYS A 134 0.39 -3.86 6.49
C CYS A 134 1.26 -2.61 6.58
#